data_AF-A0A420IJ84-F1
#
_entry.id   AF-A0A420IJ84-F1
#
_cell.length_a   1.000
_cell.length_b   1.000
_cell.length_c   1.000
_cell.angle_alpha   90.00
_cell.angle_beta   90.00
_cell.angle_gamma   90.00
#
_symmetry.space_group_name_H-M   'P 1'
#
loop_
_entity.id
_entity.type
_entity.pdbx_description
1 polymer ?
#
loop_
_entity_poly.entity_id
_entity_poly.type
_entity_poly.pdbx_seq_one_letter_code
_entity_poly.pdbx_strand_id
1 'polypeptide(L)'
;MFLSNPYIESPNSTPGKTRTEINIKKELEQVNALYLLLENRFSQRYPIKGSMMKPESNPSYYSDLVTELEMAPSRGLWDRLVKKFRGMLRFS
;
A
#
# COMPACT_ATOMS: atom_id res chain seq x y z
N MET A 1 18.19 -43.51 24.65
CA MET A 1 19.14 -42.38 24.47
C MET A 1 18.72 -41.61 23.23
N PHE A 2 18.05 -40.47 23.41
CA PHE A 2 17.71 -39.56 22.32
C PHE A 2 18.70 -38.39 22.38
N LEU A 3 19.54 -38.23 21.36
CA LEU A 3 20.40 -37.06 21.24
C LEU A 3 19.55 -35.89 20.75
N SER A 4 19.39 -34.88 21.59
CA SER A 4 18.92 -33.55 21.21
C SER A 4 19.96 -32.91 20.28
N ASN A 5 19.56 -32.50 19.08
CA ASN A 5 20.40 -31.62 18.25
C ASN A 5 19.93 -30.17 18.43
N PRO A 6 20.75 -29.30 19.03
CA PRO A 6 20.40 -27.91 19.27
C PRO A 6 20.92 -27.05 18.10
N TYR A 7 20.13 -26.06 17.68
CA TYR A 7 20.48 -24.98 16.74
C TYR A 7 20.69 -25.37 15.26
N ILE A 8 19.63 -25.23 14.46
CA ILE A 8 19.77 -24.84 13.04
C ILE A 8 19.54 -23.33 12.98
N GLU A 9 20.64 -22.58 13.03
CA GLU A 9 20.62 -21.14 12.77
C GLU A 9 20.44 -20.92 11.27
N SER A 10 19.38 -20.19 10.89
CA SER A 10 19.19 -19.71 9.52
C SER A 10 19.97 -18.39 9.39
N PRO A 11 21.04 -18.33 8.58
CA PRO A 11 22.06 -17.26 8.68
C PRO A 11 21.63 -15.85 8.23
N ASN A 12 20.36 -15.58 7.91
CA ASN A 12 19.96 -14.31 7.30
C ASN A 12 18.76 -13.63 8.01
N SER A 13 18.73 -13.58 9.34
CA SER A 13 17.77 -12.69 10.04
C SER A 13 18.40 -11.32 10.30
N THR A 14 17.99 -10.33 9.49
CA THR A 14 18.18 -8.91 9.76
C THR A 14 17.74 -8.59 11.20
N PRO A 15 18.53 -7.86 12.00
CA PRO A 15 18.26 -7.66 13.42
C PRO A 15 17.11 -6.68 13.60
N GLY A 16 15.89 -7.20 13.73
CA GLY A 16 14.72 -6.34 13.91
C GLY A 16 13.37 -7.00 13.75
N LYS A 17 13.19 -8.26 14.15
CA LYS A 17 11.85 -8.81 14.43
C LYS A 17 11.98 -10.01 15.35
N THR A 18 11.64 -9.83 16.61
CA THR A 18 11.43 -10.93 17.54
C THR A 18 10.44 -11.91 16.87
N ARG A 19 10.87 -13.15 16.67
CA ARG A 19 9.98 -14.23 16.23
C ARG A 19 8.97 -14.43 17.35
N THR A 20 7.84 -13.74 17.25
CA THR A 20 6.67 -13.94 18.10
C THR A 20 6.32 -15.42 18.05
N GLU A 21 6.05 -16.02 19.21
CA GLU A 21 5.57 -17.40 19.33
C GLU A 21 4.56 -17.72 18.23
N ILE A 22 4.80 -18.81 17.49
CA ILE A 22 3.97 -19.19 16.35
C ILE A 22 2.61 -19.64 16.90
N ASN A 23 1.61 -18.77 16.80
CA ASN A 23 0.24 -19.13 17.09
C ASN A 23 -0.38 -19.75 15.84
N ILE A 24 -0.41 -21.09 15.81
CA ILE A 24 -0.89 -21.88 14.66
C ILE A 24 -2.28 -21.42 14.18
N LYS A 25 -3.19 -21.07 15.10
CA LYS A 25 -4.54 -20.59 14.70
C LYS A 25 -4.47 -19.28 13.93
N LYS A 26 -3.67 -18.34 14.41
CA LYS A 26 -3.49 -17.03 13.77
C LYS A 26 -2.83 -17.16 12.39
N GLU A 27 -1.84 -18.03 12.24
CA GLU A 27 -1.20 -18.30 10.95
C GLU A 27 -2.19 -18.90 9.94
N LEU A 28 -3.05 -19.83 10.37
CA LEU A 28 -4.10 -20.40 9.52
C LEU A 28 -5.13 -19.34 9.06
N GLU A 29 -5.54 -18.45 9.96
CA GLU A 29 -6.44 -17.33 9.63
C GLU A 29 -5.80 -16.38 8.61
N GLN A 30 -4.50 -16.09 8.75
CA GLN A 30 -3.75 -15.25 7.82
C GLN A 30 -3.65 -15.89 6.44
N VAL A 31 -3.36 -17.19 6.36
CA VAL A 31 -3.34 -17.93 5.09
C VAL A 31 -4.71 -17.87 4.40
N ASN A 32 -5.80 -18.07 5.15
CA ASN A 32 -7.14 -17.94 4.60
C ASN A 32 -7.38 -16.52 4.06
N ALA A 33 -7.04 -15.47 4.82
CA ALA A 33 -7.17 -14.09 4.35
C ALA A 33 -6.41 -13.83 3.05
N LEU A 34 -5.20 -14.38 2.91
CA LEU A 34 -4.41 -14.28 1.68
C LEU A 34 -5.09 -14.97 0.50
N TYR A 35 -5.67 -16.16 0.68
CA TYR A 35 -6.46 -16.83 -0.37
C TYR A 35 -7.65 -15.97 -0.81
N LEU A 36 -8.41 -15.41 0.13
CA LEU A 36 -9.57 -14.57 -0.18
C LEU A 36 -9.18 -13.30 -0.95
N LEU A 37 -8.02 -12.70 -0.63
CA LEU A 37 -7.49 -11.53 -1.32
C LEU A 37 -6.96 -11.87 -2.71
N LEU A 38 -6.26 -12.99 -2.85
CA LEU A 38 -5.73 -13.46 -4.14
C LEU A 38 -6.86 -13.74 -5.14
N GLU A 39 -7.94 -14.35 -4.67
CA GLU A 39 -9.14 -14.59 -5.47
C GLU A 39 -9.99 -13.33 -5.69
N ASN A 40 -9.57 -12.19 -5.13
CA ASN A 40 -10.30 -10.92 -5.17
C ASN A 40 -11.77 -11.05 -4.72
N ARG A 41 -12.01 -11.96 -3.76
CA ARG A 41 -13.33 -12.44 -3.36
C ARG A 41 -14.20 -11.32 -2.80
N PHE A 42 -13.60 -10.39 -2.05
CA PHE A 42 -14.32 -9.28 -1.45
C PHE A 42 -14.85 -8.30 -2.49
N SER A 43 -14.07 -7.99 -3.54
CA SER A 43 -14.54 -7.13 -4.62
C SER A 43 -15.66 -7.77 -5.44
N GLN A 44 -15.62 -9.09 -5.64
CA GLN A 44 -16.68 -9.82 -6.35
C GLN A 44 -17.97 -9.91 -5.51
N ARG A 45 -17.85 -10.20 -4.21
CA ARG A 45 -19.00 -10.36 -3.31
C ARG A 45 -19.66 -9.04 -2.96
N TYR A 46 -18.88 -7.96 -2.85
CA TYR A 46 -19.34 -6.63 -2.49
C TYR A 46 -18.92 -5.62 -3.56
N PRO A 47 -19.55 -5.67 -4.75
CA PRO A 47 -19.20 -4.75 -5.83
C PRO A 47 -19.47 -3.30 -5.39
N ILE A 48 -18.50 -2.42 -5.64
CA ILE A 48 -18.62 -0.99 -5.36
C ILE A 48 -19.68 -0.42 -6.30
N LYS A 49 -20.83 -0.04 -5.74
CA LYS A 49 -21.90 0.60 -6.51
C LYS A 49 -21.51 2.04 -6.83
N GLY A 50 -21.87 2.54 -8.02
CA GLY A 50 -21.57 3.91 -8.43
C GLY A 50 -22.10 4.99 -7.48
N SER A 51 -23.12 4.68 -6.67
CA SER A 51 -23.61 5.57 -5.60
C SER A 51 -22.63 5.74 -4.43
N MET A 52 -21.78 4.75 -4.14
CA MET A 52 -20.74 4.88 -3.10
C MET A 52 -19.63 5.86 -3.50
N MET A 53 -19.41 6.05 -4.81
CA MET A 53 -18.44 6.99 -5.35
C MET A 53 -19.03 8.40 -5.52
N LYS A 54 -20.21 8.67 -4.96
CA LYS A 54 -20.91 9.97 -5.03
C LYS A 54 -21.32 10.38 -3.62
N PRO A 55 -20.46 11.09 -2.86
CA PRO A 55 -20.81 11.47 -1.50
C PRO A 55 -22.00 12.44 -1.51
N GLU A 56 -22.87 12.35 -0.50
CA GLU A 56 -24.10 13.17 -0.44
C GLU A 56 -23.82 14.68 -0.42
N SER A 57 -22.70 15.08 0.19
CA SER A 57 -22.28 16.49 0.26
C SER A 57 -21.83 17.06 -1.08
N ASN A 58 -21.23 16.23 -1.95
CA ASN A 58 -20.81 16.63 -3.28
C ASN A 58 -20.69 15.42 -4.22
N PRO A 59 -21.69 15.15 -5.07
CA PRO A 59 -21.68 13.97 -5.93
C PRO A 59 -20.64 14.00 -7.06
N SER A 60 -20.07 15.17 -7.42
CA SER A 60 -19.01 15.30 -8.44
C SER A 60 -17.60 15.28 -7.87
N TYR A 61 -17.43 15.18 -6.55
CA TYR A 61 -16.14 15.34 -5.88
C TYR A 61 -15.02 14.49 -6.50
N TYR A 62 -15.24 13.18 -6.65
CA TYR A 62 -14.21 12.29 -7.17
C TYR A 62 -13.97 12.44 -8.69
N SER A 63 -14.99 12.79 -9.47
CA SER A 63 -14.79 13.07 -10.91
C SER A 63 -13.98 14.34 -11.13
N ASP A 64 -14.22 15.37 -10.30
CA ASP A 64 -13.51 16.64 -10.35
C ASP A 64 -12.04 16.46 -9.96
N LEU A 65 -11.76 15.64 -8.93
CA LEU A 65 -10.40 15.27 -8.55
C LEU A 65 -9.65 14.53 -9.65
N VAL A 66 -10.26 13.52 -10.29
CA VAL A 66 -9.63 12.79 -11.40
C VAL A 66 -9.33 13.73 -12.55
N THR A 67 -10.29 14.60 -12.90
CA THR A 67 -10.13 15.63 -13.93
C THR A 67 -8.98 16.58 -13.59
N GLU A 68 -8.90 17.04 -12.34
CA GLU A 68 -7.79 17.88 -11.88
C GLU A 68 -6.45 17.15 -11.95
N LEU A 69 -6.36 15.90 -11.51
CA LEU A 69 -5.15 15.09 -11.54
C LEU A 69 -4.66 14.85 -12.98
N GLU A 70 -5.56 14.56 -13.90
CA GLU A 70 -5.27 14.42 -15.33
C GLU A 70 -4.86 15.75 -15.98
N MET A 71 -5.44 16.86 -15.51
CA MET A 71 -5.03 18.21 -15.89
C MET A 71 -3.73 18.67 -15.20
N ALA A 72 -3.30 17.98 -14.14
CA ALA A 72 -2.20 18.38 -13.27
C ALA A 72 -0.94 17.48 -13.23
N PRO A 73 -0.58 16.66 -14.25
CA PRO A 73 0.84 16.32 -14.39
C PRO A 73 1.64 17.59 -14.77
N SER A 74 0.99 18.59 -15.38
CA SER A 74 1.63 19.80 -15.88
C SER A 74 1.65 20.99 -14.92
N ARG A 75 0.90 21.00 -13.80
CA ARG A 75 0.87 22.18 -12.91
C ARG A 75 1.93 22.11 -11.80
N GLY A 76 2.04 20.97 -11.11
CA GLY A 76 2.97 20.83 -9.99
C GLY A 76 4.42 20.56 -10.41
N LEU A 77 4.65 19.81 -11.50
CA LEU A 77 6.00 19.48 -11.96
C LEU A 77 6.69 20.67 -12.63
N TRP A 78 5.99 21.44 -13.46
CA TRP A 78 6.54 22.65 -14.09
C TRP A 78 6.84 23.75 -13.08
N ASP A 79 5.96 24.01 -12.11
CA ASP A 79 6.23 24.98 -11.03
C ASP A 79 7.44 24.57 -10.18
N ARG A 80 7.57 23.27 -9.86
CA ARG A 80 8.76 22.73 -9.17
C ARG A 80 10.03 22.84 -10.01
N LEU A 81 9.95 22.61 -11.32
CA LEU A 81 11.08 22.70 -12.25
C LEU A 81 11.55 24.15 -12.40
N VAL A 82 10.63 25.10 -12.60
CA VAL A 82 10.92 26.54 -12.68
C VAL A 82 11.53 27.04 -11.37
N LYS A 83 11.00 26.63 -10.21
CA LYS A 83 11.58 26.97 -8.91
C LYS A 83 13.00 26.43 -8.73
N LYS A 84 13.27 25.22 -9.23
CA LYS A 84 14.61 24.60 -9.20
C LYS A 84 15.60 25.33 -10.11
N PHE A 85 15.22 25.66 -11.34
CA PHE A 85 16.07 26.45 -12.26
C PHE A 85 16.31 27.87 -11.75
N ARG A 86 15.29 28.55 -11.23
CA ARG A 86 15.41 29.89 -10.64
C ARG A 86 16.33 29.90 -9.41
N GLY A 87 16.30 28.84 -8.59
CA GLY A 87 17.21 28.68 -7.46
C GLY A 87 18.66 28.47 -7.88
N MET A 88 18.90 27.75 -8.97
CA MET A 88 20.24 27.48 -9.52
C MET A 88 20.90 28.73 -10.12
N LEU A 89 20.14 29.55 -10.85
CA LEU A 89 20.62 30.83 -11.41
C LEU A 89 20.96 31.89 -10.34
N ARG A 90 20.52 31.70 -9.09
CA ARG A 90 20.84 32.59 -7.98
C ARG A 90 22.20 32.26 -7.31
N PHE A 91 22.77 31.10 -7.60
CA PHE A 91 24.04 30.65 -7.03
C PHE A 91 25.17 30.57 -8.07
N SER A 92 25.04 31.30 -9.17
CA SER A 92 26.11 31.58 -10.14
C SER A 92 26.45 33.06 -10.14
#